data_AF-A0A7C7UT36-F1
#
_entry.id   AF-A0A7C7UT36-F1
#
_cell.length_a   1.000
_cell.length_b   1.000
_cell.length_c   1.000
_cell.angle_alpha   90.00
_cell.angle_beta   90.00
_cell.angle_gamma   90.00
#
_symmetry.space_group_name_H-M   'P 1'
#
loop_
_entity.id
_entity.type
_entity.pdbx_description
1 polymer ?
#
loop_
_entity_poly.entity_id
_entity_poly.type
_entity_poly.pdbx_seq_one_letter_code
_entity_poly.pdbx_strand_id
1 'polypeptide(L)'
;MKRVIFLFLTFISACTPTKHKEQHFWKVYYDLGTAAFYAKNYSEAIAHFHRALRVNSDEPRIWNSLGLAYMEVKEYKKAEESFKKALNVDSQFTEAKMNLGILYMRMKKYNLAIKYLEEAARDELFEKKHIAFYHLAQAYKKLGNFRKYVKSLEKAVAYNPTYVEAQLELAKVYEEAGDYKKAEEIYKSLMRNGYKNNYILYKLAEVYYKAKEYNKAKRIIKELFYNPKLTEEQKEKVNELLDKILIEQQRKIITSERPVKRKKDIYSTELQRRSVENGTERKYYAVQIGAFSNEERAKRFIYELNQKGLKDLTILKIDGIYKVVYGKFNDLEKALEAREDLRKKTGIYGFVVEVK
;
A
#
# COMPACT_ATOMS: atom_id res chain seq x y z
N MET A 1 -103.26 -10.30 18.65
CA MET A 1 -102.13 -11.22 18.94
C MET A 1 -101.79 -12.04 17.70
N LYS A 2 -100.66 -11.75 17.04
CA LYS A 2 -99.76 -12.73 16.36
C LYS A 2 -98.59 -11.95 15.74
N ARG A 3 -97.42 -12.58 15.83
CA ARG A 3 -96.09 -11.96 15.96
C ARG A 3 -95.51 -11.53 14.60
N VAL A 4 -94.92 -10.34 14.55
CA VAL A 4 -93.99 -9.92 13.49
C VAL A 4 -92.66 -10.63 13.74
N ILE A 5 -92.24 -11.48 12.80
CA ILE A 5 -90.92 -12.14 12.83
C ILE A 5 -89.94 -11.20 12.13
N PHE A 6 -89.10 -10.53 12.92
CA PHE A 6 -87.94 -9.79 12.42
C PHE A 6 -86.81 -10.79 12.16
N LEU A 7 -86.51 -11.02 10.88
CA LEU A 7 -85.35 -11.80 10.44
C LEU A 7 -84.12 -10.90 10.51
N PHE A 8 -83.37 -11.01 11.61
CA PHE A 8 -82.07 -10.38 11.76
C PHE A 8 -81.07 -11.05 10.81
N LEU A 9 -80.77 -10.39 9.68
CA LEU A 9 -79.62 -10.70 8.84
C LEU A 9 -78.37 -10.20 9.58
N THR A 10 -77.70 -11.10 10.30
CA THR A 10 -76.38 -10.85 10.85
C THR A 10 -75.38 -10.84 9.70
N PHE A 11 -74.99 -9.65 9.26
CA PHE A 11 -73.76 -9.46 8.50
C PHE A 11 -72.59 -9.86 9.40
N ILE A 12 -72.15 -11.11 9.27
CA ILE A 12 -70.84 -11.53 9.76
C ILE A 12 -69.83 -10.84 8.85
N SER A 13 -69.38 -9.66 9.26
CA SER A 13 -68.17 -9.04 8.72
C SER A 13 -67.01 -9.97 9.02
N ALA A 14 -66.73 -10.89 8.09
CA ALA A 14 -65.49 -11.63 8.07
C ALA A 14 -64.36 -10.61 7.97
N CYS A 15 -63.66 -10.36 9.07
CA CYS A 15 -62.34 -9.75 9.05
C CYS A 15 -61.43 -10.67 8.24
N THR A 16 -61.33 -10.45 6.92
CA THR A 16 -60.21 -10.99 6.15
C THR A 16 -58.94 -10.39 6.74
N PRO A 17 -57.95 -11.19 7.17
CA PRO A 17 -56.65 -10.63 7.51
C PRO A 17 -56.14 -9.89 6.27
N THR A 18 -55.92 -8.60 6.46
CA THR A 18 -55.62 -7.61 5.45
C THR A 18 -54.44 -8.04 4.57
N LYS A 19 -54.66 -8.25 3.27
CA LYS A 19 -53.63 -8.43 2.21
C LYS A 19 -52.47 -7.41 2.31
N HIS A 20 -52.73 -6.23 2.88
CA HIS A 20 -51.76 -5.18 3.15
C HIS A 20 -50.70 -5.52 4.22
N LYS A 21 -50.97 -6.39 5.20
CA LYS A 21 -49.99 -6.80 6.23
C LYS A 21 -48.96 -7.80 5.71
N GLU A 22 -49.30 -8.59 4.69
CA GLU A 22 -48.40 -9.60 4.11
C GLU A 22 -47.38 -9.00 3.14
N GLN A 23 -47.72 -7.88 2.47
CA GLN A 23 -46.88 -7.23 1.45
C GLN A 23 -45.56 -6.64 1.97
N HIS A 24 -45.37 -6.52 3.29
CA HIS A 24 -44.14 -6.00 3.89
C HIS A 24 -43.32 -7.07 4.63
N PHE A 25 -43.80 -8.31 4.69
CA PHE A 25 -43.10 -9.37 5.41
C PHE A 25 -41.80 -9.80 4.71
N TRP A 26 -41.71 -9.61 3.39
CA TRP A 26 -40.45 -9.83 2.67
C TRP A 26 -39.32 -8.91 3.15
N LYS A 27 -39.62 -7.67 3.57
CA LYS A 27 -38.62 -6.73 4.09
C LYS A 27 -38.01 -7.25 5.39
N VAL A 28 -38.83 -7.77 6.29
CA VAL A 28 -38.38 -8.37 7.55
C VAL A 28 -37.43 -9.53 7.27
N TYR A 29 -37.80 -10.43 6.37
CA TYR A 29 -36.92 -11.53 5.98
C TYR A 29 -35.66 -11.07 5.24
N TYR A 30 -35.77 -10.04 4.40
CA TYR A 30 -34.62 -9.44 3.73
C TYR A 30 -33.64 -8.81 4.73
N ASP A 31 -34.15 -8.09 5.74
CA ASP A 31 -33.34 -7.46 6.79
C ASP A 31 -32.67 -8.51 7.68
N LEU A 32 -33.41 -9.57 8.07
CA LEU A 32 -32.83 -10.72 8.78
C LEU A 32 -31.75 -11.42 7.94
N GLY A 33 -31.99 -11.63 6.65
CA GLY A 33 -31.00 -12.21 5.74
C GLY A 33 -29.76 -11.34 5.59
N THR A 34 -29.95 -10.02 5.51
CA THR A 34 -28.87 -9.03 5.43
C THR A 34 -28.05 -9.00 6.72
N ALA A 35 -28.71 -9.00 7.88
CA ALA A 35 -28.05 -9.08 9.17
C ALA A 35 -27.23 -10.38 9.32
N ALA A 36 -27.82 -11.52 8.97
CA ALA A 36 -27.12 -12.81 8.95
C ALA A 36 -25.92 -12.81 7.99
N PHE A 37 -26.05 -12.19 6.82
CA PHE A 37 -24.96 -12.05 5.83
C PHE A 37 -23.79 -11.24 6.42
N TYR A 38 -24.05 -10.09 7.04
CA TYR A 38 -23.00 -9.28 7.69
C TYR A 38 -22.39 -9.99 8.91
N ALA A 39 -23.17 -10.82 9.61
CA ALA A 39 -22.67 -11.73 10.65
C ALA A 39 -21.89 -12.94 10.10
N LYS A 40 -21.73 -13.04 8.76
CA LYS A 40 -21.10 -14.16 8.05
C LYS A 40 -21.80 -15.51 8.23
N ASN A 41 -23.04 -15.52 8.71
CA ASN A 41 -23.88 -16.71 8.75
C ASN A 41 -24.60 -16.88 7.40
N TYR A 42 -23.85 -17.26 6.37
CA TYR A 42 -24.36 -17.28 4.99
C TYR A 42 -25.48 -18.29 4.76
N SER A 43 -25.48 -19.42 5.46
CA SER A 43 -26.54 -20.43 5.37
C SER A 43 -27.88 -19.88 5.85
N GLU A 44 -27.88 -19.16 6.98
CA GLU A 44 -29.07 -18.48 7.48
C GLU A 44 -29.49 -17.32 6.58
N ALA A 45 -28.54 -16.53 6.08
CA ALA A 45 -28.81 -15.47 5.11
C ALA A 45 -29.56 -15.99 3.87
N ILE A 46 -29.06 -17.09 3.29
CA ILE A 46 -29.68 -17.76 2.14
C ILE A 46 -31.11 -18.20 2.49
N ALA A 47 -31.32 -18.81 3.67
CA ALA A 47 -32.64 -19.27 4.09
C ALA A 47 -33.63 -18.10 4.20
N HIS A 48 -33.24 -16.99 4.83
CA HIS A 48 -34.07 -15.79 4.97
C HIS A 48 -34.34 -15.09 3.63
N PHE A 49 -33.35 -14.98 2.73
CA PHE A 49 -33.57 -14.46 1.39
C PHE A 49 -34.56 -15.32 0.60
N HIS A 50 -34.51 -16.65 0.71
CA HIS A 50 -35.54 -17.52 0.13
C HIS A 50 -36.92 -17.29 0.75
N ARG A 51 -37.02 -17.01 2.06
CA ARG A 51 -38.29 -16.63 2.68
C ARG A 51 -38.81 -15.31 2.10
N ALA A 52 -37.94 -14.32 1.93
CA ALA A 52 -38.29 -13.04 1.33
C ALA A 52 -38.79 -13.21 -0.12
N LEU A 53 -38.13 -14.04 -0.93
CA LEU A 53 -38.52 -14.34 -2.31
C LEU A 53 -39.85 -15.10 -2.44
N ARG A 54 -40.21 -15.91 -1.45
CA ARG A 54 -41.54 -16.56 -1.41
C ARG A 54 -42.67 -15.55 -1.22
N VAL A 55 -42.39 -14.42 -0.58
CA VAL A 55 -43.36 -13.34 -0.34
C VAL A 55 -43.33 -12.32 -1.48
N ASN A 56 -42.14 -12.02 -2.02
CA ASN A 56 -41.97 -11.10 -3.15
C ASN A 56 -40.84 -11.56 -4.08
N SER A 57 -41.20 -12.17 -5.21
CA SER A 57 -40.24 -12.63 -6.23
C SER A 57 -39.72 -11.52 -7.14
N ASP A 58 -40.38 -10.35 -7.14
CA ASP A 58 -40.16 -9.28 -8.11
C ASP A 58 -39.32 -8.13 -7.51
N GLU A 59 -38.60 -8.41 -6.43
CA GLU A 59 -37.66 -7.47 -5.81
C GLU A 59 -36.21 -7.84 -6.19
N PRO A 60 -35.55 -7.06 -7.06
CA PRO A 60 -34.22 -7.39 -7.57
C PRO A 60 -33.14 -7.37 -6.48
N ARG A 61 -33.32 -6.56 -5.41
CA ARG A 61 -32.37 -6.52 -4.28
C ARG A 61 -32.25 -7.85 -3.56
N ILE A 62 -33.36 -8.59 -3.38
CA ILE A 62 -33.32 -9.89 -2.72
C ILE A 62 -32.55 -10.90 -3.56
N TRP A 63 -32.79 -10.96 -4.87
CA TRP A 63 -32.05 -11.82 -5.79
C TRP A 63 -30.56 -11.50 -5.82
N ASN A 64 -30.19 -10.23 -5.82
CA ASN A 64 -28.79 -9.80 -5.75
C ASN A 64 -28.14 -10.21 -4.42
N SER A 65 -28.81 -10.00 -3.28
CA SER A 65 -28.29 -10.39 -1.97
C SER A 65 -28.16 -11.92 -1.82
N LEU A 66 -29.10 -12.68 -2.39
CA LEU A 66 -29.00 -14.13 -2.49
C LEU A 66 -27.79 -14.55 -3.35
N GLY A 67 -27.55 -13.85 -4.46
CA GLY A 67 -26.37 -14.07 -5.31
C GLY A 67 -25.05 -13.82 -4.57
N LEU A 68 -24.97 -12.74 -3.79
CA LEU A 68 -23.83 -12.45 -2.92
C LEU A 68 -23.62 -13.56 -1.89
N ALA A 69 -24.68 -14.02 -1.21
CA ALA A 69 -24.59 -15.10 -0.22
C ALA A 69 -24.10 -16.41 -0.84
N TYR A 70 -24.61 -16.80 -2.01
CA TYR A 70 -24.10 -17.96 -2.75
C TYR A 70 -22.64 -17.80 -3.19
N MET A 71 -22.24 -16.58 -3.56
CA MET A 71 -20.87 -16.29 -3.97
C MET A 71 -19.86 -16.44 -2.81
N GLU A 72 -20.27 -16.12 -1.58
CA GLU A 72 -19.46 -16.30 -0.36
C GLU A 72 -19.30 -17.77 0.03
N VAL A 73 -20.34 -18.60 -0.15
CA VAL A 73 -20.24 -20.07 0.04
C VAL A 73 -19.71 -20.82 -1.19
N LYS A 74 -19.17 -20.09 -2.18
CA LYS A 74 -18.56 -20.62 -3.43
C LYS A 74 -19.50 -21.42 -4.33
N GLU A 75 -20.80 -21.28 -4.15
CA GLU A 75 -21.84 -21.85 -5.02
C GLU A 75 -22.04 -20.98 -6.27
N TYR A 76 -20.99 -20.83 -7.09
CA TYR A 76 -20.92 -19.82 -8.15
C TYR A 76 -22.02 -19.93 -9.22
N LYS A 77 -22.49 -21.15 -9.52
CA LYS A 77 -23.61 -21.34 -10.46
C LYS A 77 -24.92 -20.74 -9.93
N LYS A 78 -25.22 -20.96 -8.64
CA LYS A 78 -26.42 -20.40 -7.99
C LYS A 78 -26.29 -18.89 -7.81
N ALA A 79 -25.08 -18.40 -7.55
CA ALA A 79 -24.80 -16.96 -7.55
C ALA A 79 -25.08 -16.32 -8.91
N GLU A 80 -24.58 -16.92 -9.99
CA GLU A 80 -24.80 -16.45 -11.37
C GLU A 80 -26.28 -16.43 -11.72
N GLU A 81 -27.01 -17.50 -11.39
CA GLU A 81 -28.47 -17.58 -11.61
C GLU A 81 -29.21 -16.48 -10.85
N SER A 82 -28.84 -16.25 -9.59
CA SER A 82 -29.49 -15.24 -8.73
C SER A 82 -29.25 -13.83 -9.24
N PHE A 83 -28.02 -13.48 -9.63
CA PHE A 83 -27.74 -12.18 -10.25
C PHE A 83 -28.46 -12.00 -11.58
N LYS A 84 -28.52 -13.04 -12.42
CA LYS A 84 -29.29 -13.00 -13.68
C LYS A 84 -30.79 -12.82 -13.42
N LYS A 85 -31.34 -13.46 -12.39
CA LYS A 85 -32.73 -13.23 -11.96
C LYS A 85 -32.96 -11.79 -11.51
N ALA A 86 -32.03 -11.20 -10.75
CA ALA A 86 -32.12 -9.78 -10.39
C ALA A 86 -32.18 -8.89 -11.64
N LEU A 87 -31.38 -9.18 -12.67
CA LEU A 87 -31.37 -8.45 -13.94
C LEU A 87 -32.58 -8.75 -14.86
N ASN A 88 -33.22 -9.91 -14.70
CA ASN A 88 -34.47 -10.21 -15.40
C ASN A 88 -35.66 -9.44 -14.79
N VAL A 89 -35.64 -9.26 -13.47
CA VAL A 89 -36.64 -8.44 -12.74
C VAL A 89 -36.42 -6.95 -13.03
N ASP A 90 -35.17 -6.48 -12.95
CA ASP A 90 -34.78 -5.12 -13.28
C ASP A 90 -33.48 -5.10 -14.09
N SER A 91 -33.62 -4.92 -15.40
CA SER A 91 -32.50 -4.87 -16.35
C SER A 91 -31.55 -3.67 -16.13
N GLN A 92 -31.98 -2.65 -15.38
CA GLN A 92 -31.18 -1.48 -15.05
C GLN A 92 -30.53 -1.58 -13.67
N PHE A 93 -30.68 -2.70 -12.96
CA PHE A 93 -30.10 -2.84 -11.62
C PHE A 93 -28.57 -2.96 -11.65
N THR A 94 -27.90 -1.80 -11.58
CA THR A 94 -26.46 -1.65 -11.78
C THR A 94 -25.61 -2.43 -10.77
N GLU A 95 -26.06 -2.53 -9.52
CA GLU A 95 -25.35 -3.29 -8.49
C GLU A 95 -25.28 -4.79 -8.84
N ALA A 96 -26.34 -5.37 -9.40
CA ALA A 96 -26.32 -6.76 -9.86
C ALA A 96 -25.38 -6.96 -11.06
N LYS A 97 -25.27 -5.99 -11.98
CA LYS A 97 -24.28 -6.03 -13.09
C LYS A 97 -22.86 -6.04 -12.54
N MET A 98 -22.55 -5.13 -11.62
CA MET A 98 -21.23 -5.08 -10.98
C MET A 98 -20.91 -6.41 -10.26
N ASN A 99 -21.84 -6.92 -9.47
CA ASN A 99 -21.65 -8.17 -8.72
C ASN A 99 -21.51 -9.40 -9.64
N LEU A 100 -22.27 -9.46 -10.74
CA LEU A 100 -22.11 -10.50 -11.75
C LEU A 100 -20.73 -10.42 -12.44
N GLY A 101 -20.25 -9.20 -12.71
CA GLY A 101 -18.89 -8.97 -13.18
C GLY A 101 -17.81 -9.47 -12.21
N ILE A 102 -17.97 -9.17 -10.92
CA ILE A 102 -17.08 -9.65 -9.84
C ILE A 102 -17.14 -11.18 -9.71
N LEU A 103 -18.32 -11.79 -9.82
CA LEU A 103 -18.47 -13.24 -9.83
C LEU A 103 -17.68 -13.86 -10.99
N TYR A 104 -17.77 -13.30 -12.19
CA TYR A 104 -16.99 -13.77 -13.33
C TYR A 104 -15.48 -13.58 -13.14
N MET A 105 -15.03 -12.57 -12.39
CA MET A 105 -13.62 -12.49 -11.94
C MET A 105 -13.24 -13.68 -11.08
N ARG A 106 -14.06 -14.06 -10.09
CA ARG A 106 -13.83 -15.25 -9.23
C ARG A 106 -13.80 -16.55 -10.04
N MET A 107 -14.62 -16.64 -11.08
CA MET A 107 -14.66 -17.76 -12.02
C MET A 107 -13.56 -17.72 -13.11
N LYS A 108 -12.68 -16.71 -13.09
CA LYS A 108 -11.64 -16.47 -14.11
C LYS A 108 -12.18 -16.26 -15.54
N LYS A 109 -13.46 -15.90 -15.68
CA LYS A 109 -14.11 -15.58 -16.96
C LYS A 109 -13.96 -14.09 -17.27
N TYR A 110 -12.72 -13.64 -17.50
CA TYR A 110 -12.36 -12.23 -17.54
C TYR A 110 -13.10 -11.40 -18.62
N ASN A 111 -13.36 -11.97 -19.79
CA ASN A 111 -14.12 -11.26 -20.84
C ASN A 111 -15.57 -10.98 -20.43
N LEU A 112 -16.22 -11.94 -19.75
CA LEU A 112 -17.57 -11.71 -19.21
C LEU A 112 -17.53 -10.72 -18.05
N ALA A 113 -16.51 -10.78 -17.20
CA ALA A 113 -16.31 -9.80 -16.14
C ALA A 113 -16.23 -8.38 -16.73
N ILE A 114 -15.42 -8.17 -17.76
CA ILE A 114 -15.27 -6.88 -18.43
C ILE A 114 -16.61 -6.39 -18.96
N LYS A 115 -17.37 -7.23 -19.68
CA LYS A 115 -18.68 -6.84 -20.23
C LYS A 115 -19.60 -6.25 -19.15
N TYR A 116 -19.82 -6.97 -18.06
CA TYR A 116 -20.76 -6.54 -17.02
C TYR A 116 -20.22 -5.40 -16.16
N LEU A 117 -18.90 -5.33 -15.93
CA LEU A 117 -18.30 -4.20 -15.21
C LEU A 117 -18.31 -2.91 -16.05
N GLU A 118 -18.14 -2.99 -17.38
CA GLU A 118 -18.28 -1.84 -18.29
C GLU A 118 -19.74 -1.39 -18.38
N GLU A 119 -20.70 -2.31 -18.38
CA GLU A 119 -22.12 -1.95 -18.24
C GLU A 119 -22.39 -1.22 -16.93
N ALA A 120 -21.89 -1.71 -15.80
CA ALA A 120 -22.07 -1.04 -14.52
C ALA A 120 -21.37 0.33 -14.46
N ALA A 121 -20.18 0.44 -15.03
CA ALA A 121 -19.41 1.68 -15.06
C ALA A 121 -19.97 2.75 -16.04
N ARG A 122 -20.92 2.39 -16.92
CA ARG A 122 -21.62 3.32 -17.81
C ARG A 122 -22.81 4.03 -17.15
N ASP A 123 -23.30 3.51 -16.04
CA ASP A 123 -24.33 4.19 -15.26
C ASP A 123 -23.70 5.42 -14.58
N GLU A 124 -24.19 6.62 -14.90
CA GLU A 124 -23.67 7.87 -14.34
C GLU A 124 -24.14 8.14 -12.92
N LEU A 125 -25.23 7.50 -12.48
CA LEU A 125 -25.78 7.67 -11.14
C LEU A 125 -25.23 6.64 -10.14
N PHE A 126 -24.38 5.72 -10.60
CA PHE A 126 -23.86 4.66 -9.75
C PHE A 126 -22.71 5.13 -8.85
N GLU A 127 -22.98 5.25 -7.54
CA GLU A 127 -22.00 5.74 -6.55
C GLU A 127 -20.75 4.85 -6.44
N LYS A 128 -20.87 3.54 -6.70
CA LYS A 128 -19.79 2.57 -6.57
C LYS A 128 -19.00 2.36 -7.88
N LYS A 129 -19.02 3.31 -8.82
CA LYS A 129 -18.23 3.27 -10.08
C LYS A 129 -16.75 2.96 -9.85
N HIS A 130 -16.15 3.49 -8.79
CA HIS A 130 -14.76 3.23 -8.43
C HIS A 130 -14.46 1.73 -8.23
N ILE A 131 -15.39 0.97 -7.65
CA ILE A 131 -15.29 -0.48 -7.47
C ILE A 131 -15.34 -1.18 -8.83
N ALA A 132 -16.27 -0.78 -9.71
CA ALA A 132 -16.36 -1.34 -11.05
C ALA A 132 -15.07 -1.10 -11.86
N PHE A 133 -14.53 0.12 -11.84
CA PHE A 133 -13.28 0.45 -12.52
C PHE A 133 -12.07 -0.29 -11.94
N TYR A 134 -12.01 -0.50 -10.62
CA TYR A 134 -10.95 -1.29 -10.02
C TYR A 134 -11.00 -2.76 -10.47
N HIS A 135 -12.18 -3.37 -10.48
CA HIS A 135 -12.32 -4.74 -11.01
C HIS A 135 -12.05 -4.83 -12.51
N LEU A 136 -12.38 -3.79 -13.30
CA LEU A 136 -11.97 -3.69 -14.71
C LEU A 136 -10.45 -3.68 -14.84
N ALA A 137 -9.77 -2.89 -14.00
CA ALA A 137 -8.32 -2.87 -13.97
C ALA A 137 -7.76 -4.27 -13.72
N GLN A 138 -8.27 -4.97 -12.71
CA GLN A 138 -7.85 -6.34 -12.40
C GLN A 138 -8.11 -7.32 -13.55
N ALA A 139 -9.25 -7.21 -14.23
CA ALA A 139 -9.56 -8.03 -15.39
C ALA A 139 -8.57 -7.77 -16.55
N TYR A 140 -8.31 -6.50 -16.86
CA TYR A 140 -7.38 -6.10 -17.90
C TYR A 140 -5.93 -6.51 -17.58
N LYS A 141 -5.53 -6.44 -16.31
CA LYS A 141 -4.24 -6.95 -15.82
C LYS A 141 -4.09 -8.45 -16.07
N LYS A 142 -5.14 -9.24 -15.76
CA LYS A 142 -5.14 -10.70 -15.99
C LYS A 142 -5.08 -11.08 -17.46
N LEU A 143 -5.60 -10.23 -18.35
CA LEU A 143 -5.52 -10.40 -19.80
C LEU A 143 -4.26 -9.77 -20.42
N GLY A 144 -3.34 -9.22 -19.62
CA GLY A 144 -2.13 -8.57 -20.12
C GLY A 144 -2.35 -7.24 -20.84
N ASN A 145 -3.56 -6.68 -20.81
CA ASN A 145 -3.86 -5.38 -21.41
C ASN A 145 -3.44 -4.24 -20.48
N PHE A 146 -2.13 -3.97 -20.42
CA PHE A 146 -1.55 -3.01 -19.48
C PHE A 146 -2.09 -1.59 -19.67
N ARG A 147 -2.31 -1.14 -20.92
CA ARG A 147 -2.87 0.19 -21.20
C ARG A 147 -4.26 0.37 -20.58
N LYS A 148 -5.16 -0.60 -20.76
CA LYS A 148 -6.51 -0.52 -20.18
C LYS A 148 -6.50 -0.74 -18.67
N TYR A 149 -5.57 -1.53 -18.15
CA TYR A 149 -5.35 -1.70 -16.71
C TYR A 149 -5.05 -0.36 -16.02
N VAL A 150 -4.01 0.37 -16.47
CA VAL A 150 -3.64 1.67 -15.89
C VAL A 150 -4.78 2.67 -16.02
N LYS A 151 -5.39 2.78 -17.21
CA LYS A 151 -6.53 3.70 -17.42
C LYS A 151 -7.72 3.40 -16.51
N SER A 152 -7.96 2.12 -16.20
CA SER A 152 -9.05 1.73 -15.29
C SER A 152 -8.71 2.04 -13.84
N LEU A 153 -7.44 1.88 -13.40
CA LEU A 153 -6.99 2.33 -12.09
C LEU A 153 -7.11 3.84 -11.92
N GLU A 154 -6.66 4.61 -12.91
CA GLU A 154 -6.78 6.08 -12.90
C GLU A 154 -8.25 6.51 -12.71
N LYS A 155 -9.17 5.87 -13.44
CA LYS A 155 -10.61 6.10 -13.26
C LYS A 155 -11.08 5.72 -11.87
N ALA A 156 -10.70 4.56 -11.34
CA ALA A 156 -11.08 4.14 -10.00
C ALA A 156 -10.70 5.19 -8.94
N VAL A 157 -9.47 5.71 -9.01
CA VAL A 157 -8.97 6.76 -8.11
C VAL A 157 -9.66 8.11 -8.36
N ALA A 158 -9.97 8.46 -9.61
CA ALA A 158 -10.69 9.69 -9.93
C ALA A 158 -12.13 9.70 -9.39
N TYR A 159 -12.84 8.56 -9.46
CA TYR A 159 -14.20 8.42 -8.91
C TYR A 159 -14.22 8.33 -7.39
N ASN A 160 -13.17 7.77 -6.76
CA ASN A 160 -13.04 7.76 -5.32
C ASN A 160 -11.57 7.98 -4.88
N PRO A 161 -11.19 9.23 -4.56
CA PRO A 161 -9.85 9.57 -4.09
C PRO A 161 -9.48 9.03 -2.70
N THR A 162 -10.38 8.35 -1.99
CA THR A 162 -10.09 7.66 -0.73
C THR A 162 -10.02 6.14 -0.88
N TYR A 163 -10.16 5.61 -2.11
CA TYR A 163 -10.07 4.19 -2.37
C TYR A 163 -8.61 3.70 -2.38
N VAL A 164 -8.14 3.32 -1.19
CA VAL A 164 -6.72 3.05 -0.89
C VAL A 164 -6.12 1.96 -1.76
N GLU A 165 -6.86 0.86 -1.99
CA GLU A 165 -6.35 -0.28 -2.75
C GLU A 165 -5.97 0.13 -4.18
N ALA A 166 -6.85 0.88 -4.85
CA ALA A 166 -6.58 1.38 -6.19
C ALA A 166 -5.44 2.42 -6.20
N GLN A 167 -5.36 3.27 -5.17
CA GLN A 167 -4.29 4.26 -5.05
C GLN A 167 -2.92 3.60 -4.87
N LEU A 168 -2.79 2.62 -3.97
CA LEU A 168 -1.54 1.91 -3.75
C LEU A 168 -1.09 1.15 -4.98
N GLU A 169 -2.02 0.50 -5.68
CA GLU A 169 -1.70 -0.21 -6.92
C GLU A 169 -1.29 0.75 -8.04
N LEU A 170 -1.97 1.90 -8.18
CA LEU A 170 -1.61 2.93 -9.17
C LEU A 170 -0.27 3.60 -8.85
N ALA A 171 0.03 3.88 -7.58
CA ALA A 171 1.33 4.41 -7.16
C ALA A 171 2.46 3.45 -7.53
N LYS A 172 2.28 2.15 -7.25
CA LYS A 172 3.25 1.11 -7.64
C LYS A 172 3.45 1.04 -9.16
N VAL A 173 2.38 1.15 -9.94
CA VAL A 173 2.46 1.21 -11.41
C VAL A 173 3.31 2.39 -11.87
N TYR A 174 3.11 3.58 -11.28
CA TYR A 174 3.89 4.76 -11.63
C TYR A 174 5.35 4.65 -11.17
N GLU A 175 5.61 4.04 -10.02
CA GLU A 175 6.98 3.73 -9.59
C GLU A 175 7.71 2.83 -10.57
N GLU A 176 7.07 1.74 -11.01
CA GLU A 176 7.64 0.78 -11.96
C GLU A 176 7.86 1.42 -13.35
N ALA A 177 6.99 2.36 -13.74
CA ALA A 177 7.15 3.14 -14.96
C ALA A 177 8.19 4.28 -14.85
N GLY A 178 8.71 4.56 -13.65
CA GLY A 178 9.63 5.68 -13.39
C GLY A 178 8.95 7.05 -13.34
N ASP A 179 7.61 7.11 -13.33
CA ASP A 179 6.83 8.34 -13.17
C ASP A 179 6.71 8.70 -11.68
N TYR A 180 7.85 9.03 -11.08
CA TYR A 180 7.96 9.30 -9.65
C TYR A 180 7.13 10.50 -9.20
N LYS A 181 6.87 11.46 -10.11
CA LYS A 181 6.03 12.62 -9.81
C LYS A 181 4.59 12.21 -9.55
N LYS A 182 4.00 11.36 -10.42
CA LYS A 182 2.64 10.86 -10.18
C LYS A 182 2.56 9.92 -8.98
N ALA A 183 3.59 9.10 -8.74
CA ALA A 183 3.66 8.29 -7.53
C ALA A 183 3.67 9.16 -6.26
N GLU A 184 4.46 10.24 -6.23
CA GLU A 184 4.50 11.22 -5.13
C GLU A 184 3.13 11.86 -4.90
N GLU A 185 2.44 12.28 -5.96
CA GLU A 185 1.11 12.89 -5.87
C GLU A 185 0.09 11.95 -5.19
N ILE A 186 0.11 10.66 -5.53
CA ILE A 186 -0.75 9.66 -4.91
C ILE A 186 -0.42 9.45 -3.44
N TYR A 187 0.85 9.26 -3.08
CA TYR A 187 1.24 9.06 -1.68
C TYR A 187 0.90 10.28 -0.82
N LYS A 188 1.09 11.48 -1.33
CA LYS A 188 0.64 12.72 -0.65
C LYS A 188 -0.87 12.79 -0.53
N SER A 189 -1.62 12.33 -1.54
CA SER A 189 -3.08 12.27 -1.46
C SER A 189 -3.55 11.31 -0.37
N LEU A 190 -2.97 10.10 -0.30
CA LEU A 190 -3.23 9.13 0.76
C LEU A 190 -2.99 9.74 2.16
N MET A 191 -1.87 10.45 2.33
CA MET A 191 -1.56 11.13 3.60
C MET A 191 -2.57 12.23 3.97
N ARG A 192 -3.00 13.05 2.99
CA ARG A 192 -4.02 14.09 3.22
C ARG A 192 -5.38 13.50 3.58
N ASN A 193 -5.69 12.31 3.07
CA ASN A 193 -6.96 11.61 3.32
C ASN A 193 -6.91 10.70 4.56
N GLY A 194 -5.98 10.95 5.50
CA GLY A 194 -5.93 10.23 6.78
C GLY A 194 -5.17 8.90 6.77
N TYR A 195 -4.66 8.44 5.62
CA TYR A 195 -3.88 7.20 5.51
C TYR A 195 -2.38 7.39 5.75
N LYS A 196 -2.01 8.38 6.58
CA LYS A 196 -0.61 8.62 6.95
C LYS A 196 -0.14 7.56 7.95
N ASN A 197 0.69 6.63 7.49
CA ASN A 197 1.32 5.60 8.32
C ASN A 197 2.78 5.35 7.87
N ASN A 198 3.50 4.52 8.62
CA ASN A 198 4.92 4.21 8.36
C ASN A 198 5.16 3.64 6.97
N TYR A 199 4.22 2.83 6.47
CA TYR A 199 4.33 2.24 5.13
C TYR A 199 4.24 3.31 4.04
N ILE A 200 3.28 4.23 4.12
CA ILE A 200 3.13 5.33 3.15
C ILE A 200 4.32 6.29 3.19
N LEU A 201 4.80 6.63 4.40
CA LEU A 201 5.99 7.47 4.56
C LEU A 201 7.24 6.79 3.97
N TYR A 202 7.43 5.50 4.23
CA TYR A 202 8.54 4.74 3.66
C TYR A 202 8.47 4.71 2.14
N LYS A 203 7.31 4.42 1.56
CA LYS A 203 7.10 4.43 0.11
C LYS A 203 7.38 5.79 -0.53
N LEU A 204 6.95 6.87 0.12
CA LEU A 204 7.27 8.23 -0.33
C LEU A 204 8.78 8.52 -0.27
N ALA A 205 9.50 8.03 0.75
CA ALA A 205 10.95 8.15 0.81
C ALA A 205 11.65 7.36 -0.31
N GLU A 206 11.17 6.14 -0.62
CA GLU A 206 11.66 5.35 -1.76
C GLU A 206 11.45 6.07 -3.09
N VAL A 207 10.27 6.67 -3.31
CA VAL A 207 9.98 7.47 -4.51
C VAL A 207 10.96 8.63 -4.64
N TYR A 208 11.21 9.38 -3.55
CA TYR A 208 12.19 10.47 -3.59
C TYR A 208 13.61 9.97 -3.83
N TYR A 209 14.01 8.83 -3.28
CA TYR A 209 15.31 8.23 -3.55
C TYR A 209 15.46 7.87 -5.04
N LYS A 210 14.48 7.19 -5.62
CA LYS A 210 14.47 6.81 -7.05
C LYS A 210 14.43 8.03 -7.98
N ALA A 211 13.75 9.10 -7.57
CA ALA A 211 13.74 10.39 -8.25
C ALA A 211 15.05 11.20 -8.08
N LYS A 212 16.04 10.67 -7.35
CA LYS A 212 17.30 11.35 -6.98
C LYS A 212 17.11 12.62 -6.13
N GLU A 213 15.96 12.75 -5.48
CA GLU A 213 15.59 13.83 -4.57
C GLU A 213 16.01 13.52 -3.13
N TYR A 214 17.30 13.25 -2.93
CA TYR A 214 17.85 12.72 -1.68
C TYR A 214 17.56 13.56 -0.44
N ASN A 215 17.48 14.89 -0.57
CA ASN A 215 17.15 15.77 0.56
C ASN A 215 15.70 15.59 1.02
N LYS A 216 14.75 15.41 0.09
CA LYS A 216 13.35 15.10 0.44
C LYS A 216 13.26 13.72 1.08
N ALA A 217 13.95 12.72 0.53
CA ALA A 217 14.00 11.37 1.09
C ALA A 217 14.51 11.36 2.54
N LYS A 218 15.66 12.01 2.82
CA LYS A 218 16.22 12.11 4.18
C LYS A 218 15.30 12.82 5.16
N ARG A 219 14.51 13.81 4.73
CA ARG A 219 13.52 14.48 5.58
C ARG A 219 12.42 13.51 6.03
N ILE A 220 11.92 12.67 5.12
CA ILE A 220 10.91 11.66 5.45
C ILE A 220 11.50 10.55 6.34
N ILE A 221 12.73 10.12 6.07
CA ILE A 221 13.45 9.16 6.91
C ILE A 221 13.63 9.69 8.34
N LYS A 222 13.99 10.97 8.49
CA LYS A 222 14.06 11.63 9.79
C LYS A 222 12.71 11.62 10.52
N GLU A 223 11.61 11.88 9.81
CA GLU A 223 10.25 11.77 10.36
C GLU A 223 9.94 10.33 10.83
N LEU A 224 10.32 9.31 10.07
CA LEU A 224 10.14 7.91 10.43
C LEU A 224 10.88 7.53 11.72
N PHE A 225 12.12 8.00 11.92
CA PHE A 225 12.89 7.70 13.14
C PHE A 225 12.32 8.35 14.40
N TYR A 226 11.60 9.47 14.29
CA TYR A 226 10.91 10.05 15.44
C TYR A 226 9.64 9.30 15.83
N ASN A 227 9.17 8.34 15.02
CA ASN A 227 8.01 7.55 15.37
C ASN A 227 8.39 6.43 16.37
N PRO A 228 7.92 6.47 17.63
CA PRO A 228 8.26 5.46 18.63
C PRO A 228 7.67 4.07 18.30
N LYS A 229 6.70 3.99 17.36
CA LYS A 229 6.03 2.73 16.97
C LYS A 229 6.69 2.01 15.79
N LEU A 230 7.88 2.43 15.36
CA LEU A 230 8.60 1.78 14.27
C LEU A 230 9.11 0.40 14.72
N THR A 231 8.72 -0.67 14.03
CA THR A 231 9.21 -2.03 14.34
C THR A 231 10.69 -2.17 13.96
N GLU A 232 11.41 -3.16 14.52
CA GLU A 232 12.82 -3.38 14.14
C GLU A 232 13.00 -3.68 12.65
N GLU A 233 12.11 -4.48 12.05
CA GLU A 233 12.08 -4.73 10.60
C GLU A 233 11.91 -3.43 9.79
N GLN A 234 11.03 -2.53 10.27
CA GLN A 234 10.84 -1.22 9.63
C GLN A 234 12.08 -0.33 9.78
N LYS A 235 12.73 -0.34 10.96
CA LYS A 235 13.98 0.39 11.20
C LYS A 235 15.08 -0.09 10.25
N GLU A 236 15.22 -1.40 10.07
CA GLU A 236 16.21 -1.99 9.16
C GLU A 236 16.00 -1.50 7.71
N LYS A 237 14.77 -1.58 7.20
CA LYS A 237 14.42 -1.08 5.86
C LYS A 237 14.69 0.42 5.69
N VAL A 238 14.40 1.22 6.72
CA VAL A 238 14.65 2.67 6.71
C VAL A 238 16.15 2.96 6.75
N ASN A 239 16.92 2.21 7.54
CA ASN A 239 18.38 2.31 7.60
C ASN A 239 19.02 1.94 6.27
N GLU A 240 18.61 0.84 5.65
CA GLU A 240 19.11 0.40 4.34
C GLU A 240 18.86 1.48 3.27
N LEU A 241 17.67 2.09 3.27
CA LEU A 241 17.35 3.19 2.36
C LEU A 241 18.22 4.41 2.63
N LEU A 242 18.48 4.74 3.90
CA LEU A 242 19.38 5.84 4.26
C LEU A 242 20.81 5.58 3.78
N ASP A 243 21.34 4.37 3.96
CA ASP A 243 22.67 4.00 3.48
C ASP A 243 22.77 4.17 1.97
N LYS A 244 21.79 3.66 1.22
CA LYS A 244 21.72 3.83 -0.24
C LYS A 244 21.77 5.31 -0.65
N ILE A 245 21.01 6.17 0.04
CA ILE A 245 21.03 7.62 -0.20
C ILE A 245 22.43 8.20 0.06
N LEU A 246 23.05 7.86 1.18
CA LEU A 246 24.35 8.40 1.58
C LEU A 246 25.46 7.97 0.62
N ILE A 247 25.45 6.70 0.20
CA ILE A 247 26.38 6.16 -0.80
C ILE A 247 26.25 6.91 -2.14
N GLU A 248 25.04 7.11 -2.65
CA GLU A 248 24.81 7.82 -3.91
C GLU A 248 25.23 9.30 -3.83
N GLN A 249 24.99 9.97 -2.70
CA GLN A 249 25.46 11.34 -2.49
C GLN A 249 26.99 11.44 -2.44
N GLN A 250 27.66 10.46 -1.81
CA GLN A 250 29.12 10.41 -1.75
C GLN A 250 29.74 10.15 -3.13
N ARG A 251 29.18 9.23 -3.92
CA ARG A 251 29.62 8.96 -5.29
C ARG A 251 29.61 10.22 -6.15
N LYS A 252 28.56 11.04 -6.03
CA LYS A 252 28.43 12.29 -6.78
C LYS A 252 29.56 13.27 -6.48
N ILE A 253 29.92 13.44 -5.20
CA ILE A 253 31.04 14.31 -4.77
C ILE A 253 32.33 13.85 -5.45
N ILE A 254 32.64 12.55 -5.35
CA ILE A 254 33.85 11.96 -5.91
C ILE A 254 33.92 12.10 -7.45
N THR A 255 32.78 11.98 -8.15
CA THR A 255 32.74 12.15 -9.62
C THR A 255 32.79 13.61 -10.08
N SER A 256 32.42 14.57 -9.21
CA SER A 256 32.40 15.99 -9.53
C SER A 256 33.75 16.68 -9.31
N GLU A 257 34.67 16.07 -8.57
CA GLU A 257 36.04 16.55 -8.43
C GLU A 257 36.87 16.23 -9.69
N ARG A 258 37.13 17.24 -10.52
CA ARG A 258 38.20 17.15 -11.53
C ARG A 258 39.55 17.01 -10.82
N PRO A 259 40.51 16.23 -11.37
CA PRO A 259 41.81 16.07 -10.74
C PRO A 259 42.51 17.43 -10.63
N VAL A 260 42.69 17.90 -9.39
CA VAL A 260 43.48 19.08 -9.11
C VAL A 260 44.93 18.77 -9.49
N LYS A 261 45.46 19.45 -10.51
CA LYS A 261 46.90 19.42 -10.82
C LYS A 261 47.66 19.92 -9.58
N ARG A 262 48.29 19.00 -8.85
CA ARG A 262 49.16 19.33 -7.71
C ARG A 262 50.32 20.19 -8.20
N LYS A 263 50.37 21.46 -7.75
CA LYS A 263 51.60 22.26 -7.81
C LYS A 263 52.60 21.69 -6.80
N LYS A 264 53.83 21.45 -7.27
CA LYS A 264 55.02 21.15 -6.47
C LYS A 264 55.53 22.45 -5.84
N ASP A 265 55.82 22.42 -4.55
CA ASP A 265 56.82 23.22 -3.80
C ASP A 265 57.07 22.41 -2.50
N ILE A 266 58.15 21.63 -2.31
CA ILE A 266 59.56 21.93 -1.94
C ILE A 266 59.72 22.85 -0.72
N TYR A 267 59.97 22.23 0.45
CA TYR A 267 61.03 22.45 1.48
C TYR A 267 60.55 21.77 2.79
N SER A 268 61.01 20.55 3.09
CA SER A 268 62.19 20.19 3.91
C SER A 268 61.85 19.84 5.38
N THR A 269 61.85 18.51 5.65
CA THR A 269 62.53 17.79 6.77
C THR A 269 62.01 18.06 8.20
N GLU A 270 61.80 17.11 9.11
CA GLU A 270 62.32 15.76 9.29
C GLU A 270 61.52 15.11 10.45
N LEU A 271 60.91 13.94 10.25
CA LEU A 271 60.73 12.91 11.31
C LEU A 271 60.10 11.64 10.70
N GLN A 272 61.01 10.77 10.28
CA GLN A 272 60.96 9.31 10.32
C GLN A 272 59.70 8.58 9.82
N ARG A 273 59.77 8.26 8.53
CA ARG A 273 59.55 6.94 7.90
C ARG A 273 59.09 5.80 8.83
N ARG A 274 57.89 5.26 8.53
CA ARG A 274 57.68 3.82 8.33
C ARG A 274 56.63 3.58 7.24
N SER A 275 57.02 2.73 6.29
CA SER A 275 56.25 2.08 5.20
C SER A 275 55.40 2.96 4.28
N VAL A 276 56.05 3.48 3.23
CA VAL A 276 55.39 3.68 1.93
C VAL A 276 55.34 2.32 1.25
N GLU A 277 54.20 1.63 1.33
CA GLU A 277 53.86 0.57 0.40
C GLU A 277 53.20 1.21 -0.82
N ASN A 278 53.90 1.15 -1.96
CA ASN A 278 53.31 1.36 -3.27
C ASN A 278 52.29 0.24 -3.52
N GLY A 279 51.02 0.53 -3.33
CA GLY A 279 49.89 -0.29 -3.77
C GLY A 279 48.81 0.63 -4.31
N THR A 280 48.34 0.38 -5.53
CA THR A 280 47.10 0.97 -6.05
C THR A 280 46.02 0.86 -4.97
N GLU A 281 45.55 1.98 -4.40
CA GLU A 281 44.53 1.96 -3.36
C GLU A 281 43.28 1.25 -3.90
N ARG A 282 43.07 0.02 -3.44
CA ARG A 282 41.85 -0.73 -3.73
C ARG A 282 40.73 -0.09 -2.93
N LYS A 283 39.65 0.27 -3.64
CA LYS A 283 38.39 0.68 -3.03
C LYS A 283 38.00 -0.28 -1.91
N TYR A 284 37.58 0.28 -0.79
CA TYR A 284 37.07 -0.47 0.35
C TYR A 284 35.83 0.21 0.93
N TYR A 285 35.08 -0.51 1.76
CA TYR A 285 33.94 0.00 2.51
C TYR A 285 34.33 0.19 3.97
N ALA A 286 33.76 1.18 4.64
CA ALA A 286 33.95 1.43 6.06
C ALA A 286 32.63 1.92 6.68
N VAL A 287 32.47 1.81 8.00
CA VAL A 287 31.25 2.29 8.68
C VAL A 287 31.52 3.69 9.24
N GLN A 288 31.00 4.74 8.61
CA GLN A 288 31.11 6.10 9.13
C GLN A 288 30.22 6.29 10.37
N ILE A 289 30.84 6.62 11.49
CA ILE A 289 30.20 6.78 12.81
C ILE A 289 30.25 8.21 13.34
N GLY A 290 30.93 9.12 12.63
CA GLY A 290 30.99 10.53 13.00
C GLY A 290 31.45 11.43 11.86
N ALA A 291 31.11 12.72 11.93
CA ALA A 291 31.57 13.77 11.03
C ALA A 291 31.81 15.06 11.82
N PHE A 292 32.99 15.63 11.70
CA PHE A 292 33.43 16.77 12.51
C PHE A 292 34.02 17.85 11.62
N SER A 293 33.75 19.11 11.94
CA SER A 293 34.38 20.27 11.28
C SER A 293 35.82 20.54 11.75
N ASN A 294 36.31 19.76 12.70
CA ASN A 294 37.59 19.97 13.39
C ASN A 294 38.21 18.61 13.72
N GLU A 295 39.51 18.47 13.46
CA GLU A 295 40.26 17.22 13.62
C GLU A 295 40.36 16.80 15.09
N GLU A 296 40.62 17.73 15.99
CA GLU A 296 40.77 17.51 17.43
C GLU A 296 39.45 17.03 18.04
N ARG A 297 38.30 17.50 17.52
CA ARG A 297 36.99 16.94 17.91
C ARG A 297 36.82 15.50 17.45
N ALA A 298 37.26 15.17 16.23
CA ALA A 298 37.25 13.79 15.73
C ALA A 298 38.18 12.88 16.54
N LYS A 299 39.39 13.36 16.89
CA LYS A 299 40.34 12.65 17.76
C LYS A 299 39.77 12.41 19.16
N ARG A 300 39.11 13.43 19.75
CA ARG A 300 38.44 13.29 21.06
C ARG A 300 37.31 12.26 21.01
N PHE A 301 36.50 12.28 19.96
CA PHE A 301 35.46 11.28 19.77
C PHE A 301 36.02 9.86 19.65
N ILE A 302 37.10 9.66 18.87
CA ILE A 302 37.80 8.36 18.80
C ILE A 302 38.34 7.96 20.18
N TYR A 303 38.93 8.89 20.93
CA TYR A 303 39.43 8.62 22.26
C TYR A 303 38.32 8.11 23.20
N GLU A 304 37.18 8.79 23.23
CA GLU A 304 36.01 8.37 24.03
C GLU A 304 35.49 6.98 23.64
N LEU A 305 35.49 6.66 22.35
CA LEU A 305 35.07 5.35 21.84
C LEU A 305 36.08 4.24 22.14
N ASN A 306 37.38 4.53 22.08
CA ASN A 306 38.44 3.61 22.48
C ASN A 306 38.33 3.25 23.97
N GLN A 307 38.00 4.21 24.84
CA GLN A 307 37.75 3.95 26.26
C GLN A 307 36.55 3.03 26.50
N LYS A 308 35.59 3.02 25.57
CA LYS A 308 34.43 2.10 25.57
C LYS A 308 34.72 0.78 24.86
N GLY A 309 35.97 0.50 24.51
CA GLY A 309 36.42 -0.76 23.92
C GLY A 309 36.22 -0.87 22.40
N LEU A 310 35.73 0.18 21.73
CA LEU A 310 35.60 0.18 20.28
C LEU A 310 36.94 0.56 19.63
N LYS A 311 37.54 -0.37 18.89
CA LYS A 311 38.82 -0.20 18.18
C LYS A 311 38.58 -0.07 16.67
N ASP A 312 39.66 -0.01 15.88
CA ASP A 312 39.64 0.07 14.40
C ASP A 312 38.96 1.33 13.84
N LEU A 313 39.18 2.45 14.53
CA LEU A 313 38.66 3.75 14.13
C LEU A 313 39.72 4.55 13.36
N THR A 314 39.32 5.09 12.20
CA THR A 314 40.18 5.91 11.34
C THR A 314 39.52 7.26 11.07
N ILE A 315 40.31 8.33 10.96
CA ILE A 315 39.83 9.63 10.51
C ILE A 315 40.12 9.78 9.01
N LEU A 316 39.07 10.00 8.23
CA LEU A 316 39.16 10.37 6.83
C LEU A 316 38.88 11.88 6.70
N LYS A 317 39.81 12.63 6.11
CA LYS A 317 39.60 14.05 5.79
C LYS A 317 39.07 14.17 4.36
N ILE A 318 37.79 14.52 4.23
CA ILE A 318 37.11 14.69 2.94
C ILE A 318 36.43 16.05 2.95
N ASP A 319 36.78 16.94 2.00
CA ASP A 319 36.20 18.28 1.87
C ASP A 319 36.27 19.14 3.14
N GLY A 320 37.37 19.04 3.89
CA GLY A 320 37.54 19.77 5.16
C GLY A 320 36.69 19.21 6.32
N ILE A 321 35.95 18.12 6.09
CA ILE A 321 35.21 17.38 7.12
C ILE A 321 36.03 16.16 7.53
N TYR A 322 36.19 16.00 8.84
CA TYR A 322 36.86 14.89 9.48
C TYR A 322 35.84 13.80 9.80
N LYS A 323 35.78 12.78 8.96
CA LYS A 323 34.86 11.65 9.10
C LYS A 323 35.52 10.54 9.90
N VAL A 324 34.89 10.08 10.97
CA VAL A 324 35.37 8.95 11.75
C VAL A 324 34.70 7.69 11.21
N VAL A 325 35.51 6.72 10.79
CA VAL A 325 35.05 5.45 10.22
C VAL A 325 35.56 4.26 11.04
N TYR A 326 34.75 3.21 11.11
CA TYR A 326 35.04 1.95 11.76
C TYR A 326 35.27 0.87 10.69
N GLY A 327 36.41 0.17 10.82
CA GLY A 327 36.78 -0.96 9.99
C GLY A 327 37.13 -0.62 8.53
N LYS A 328 37.67 -1.61 7.84
CA LYS A 328 38.01 -1.59 6.41
C LYS A 328 37.61 -2.92 5.79
N PHE A 329 36.60 -2.90 4.93
CA PHE A 329 35.93 -4.08 4.39
C PHE A 329 36.08 -4.12 2.87
N ASN A 330 36.34 -5.31 2.31
CA ASN A 330 36.58 -5.46 0.88
C ASN A 330 35.29 -5.55 0.06
N ASP A 331 34.13 -5.71 0.70
CA ASP A 331 32.82 -5.81 0.08
C ASP A 331 31.75 -5.13 0.97
N LEU A 332 30.63 -4.75 0.32
CA LEU A 332 29.54 -4.00 0.96
C LEU A 332 28.81 -4.84 2.02
N GLU A 333 28.66 -6.14 1.78
CA GLU A 333 27.91 -7.05 2.66
C GLU A 333 28.59 -7.15 4.03
N LYS A 334 29.91 -7.37 4.05
CA LYS A 334 30.71 -7.36 5.29
C LYS A 334 30.66 -6.03 6.03
N ALA A 335 30.63 -4.92 5.31
CA ALA A 335 30.52 -3.60 5.94
C ALA A 335 29.13 -3.39 6.58
N LEU A 336 28.06 -3.90 5.95
CA LEU A 336 26.71 -3.87 6.50
C LEU A 336 26.59 -4.79 7.73
N GLU A 337 27.15 -6.00 7.68
CA GLU A 337 27.24 -6.91 8.83
C GLU A 337 27.99 -6.26 10.00
N ALA A 338 29.17 -5.70 9.74
CA ALA A 338 29.97 -5.03 10.75
C ALA A 338 29.26 -3.81 11.37
N ARG A 339 28.46 -3.09 10.58
CA ARG A 339 27.61 -2.00 11.07
C ARG A 339 26.52 -2.51 12.01
N GLU A 340 25.83 -3.59 11.65
CA GLU A 340 24.80 -4.18 12.52
C GLU A 340 25.42 -4.72 13.82
N ASP A 341 26.58 -5.36 13.71
CA ASP A 341 27.34 -5.83 14.87
C ASP A 341 27.76 -4.67 15.77
N LEU A 342 28.28 -3.60 15.19
CA LEU A 342 28.63 -2.38 15.90
C LEU A 342 27.41 -1.81 16.64
N ARG A 343 26.27 -1.70 15.95
CA ARG A 343 25.02 -1.20 16.53
C ARG A 343 24.54 -2.08 17.68
N LYS A 344 24.53 -3.40 17.51
CA LYS A 344 24.10 -4.36 18.54
C LYS A 344 25.01 -4.35 19.77
N LYS A 345 26.32 -4.30 19.57
CA LYS A 345 27.31 -4.37 20.65
C LYS A 345 27.48 -3.05 21.41
N THR A 346 27.38 -1.92 20.71
CA THR A 346 27.77 -0.62 21.27
C THR A 346 26.64 0.41 21.32
N GLY A 347 25.52 0.16 20.64
CA GLY A 347 24.46 1.14 20.43
C GLY A 347 24.84 2.28 19.48
N ILE A 348 26.04 2.26 18.90
CA ILE A 348 26.50 3.31 18.00
C ILE A 348 25.90 3.08 16.62
N TYR A 349 25.21 4.10 16.13
CA TYR A 349 24.72 4.13 14.77
C TYR A 349 25.80 4.68 13.83
N GLY A 350 26.04 3.99 12.73
CA GLY A 350 26.88 4.45 11.63
C GLY A 350 26.27 4.06 10.29
N PHE A 351 26.85 4.52 9.20
CA PHE A 351 26.41 4.18 7.84
C PHE A 351 27.60 3.77 6.99
N VAL A 352 27.38 2.85 6.05
CA VAL A 352 28.47 2.34 5.21
C VAL A 352 28.85 3.38 4.15
N VAL A 353 30.15 3.65 4.03
CA VAL A 353 30.75 4.55 3.04
C VAL A 353 31.75 3.80 2.18
N GLU A 354 31.81 4.13 0.88
CA GLU A 354 32.89 3.68 -0.01
C GLU A 354 34.07 4.64 0.15
N VAL A 355 35.27 4.09 0.40
CA VAL A 355 36.51 4.83 0.56
C VAL A 355 37.45 4.40 -0.57
N LYS A 356 38.05 5.39 -1.24
CA LYS A 356 39.01 5.17 -2.31
C LYS A 356 40.42 5.19 -1.76
#